data_AF-A0A3D0CVG0-F1
#
_entry.id   AF-A0A3D0CVG0-F1
#
_cell.length_a   1.000
_cell.length_b   1.000
_cell.length_c   1.000
_cell.angle_alpha   90.00
_cell.angle_beta   90.00
_cell.angle_gamma   90.00
#
_symmetry.space_group_name_H-M   'P 1'
#
loop_
_entity.id
_entity.type
_entity.pdbx_description
1 polymer ?
#
loop_
_entity_poly.entity_id
_entity_poly.type
_entity_poly.pdbx_seq_one_letter_code
_entity_poly.pdbx_strand_id
1 'polypeptide(L)'
;MPPARERSTRVAHEIFDWLEAIIARRKAERPEGSYTTYLFAAGQDKILKKVGEEVAETIVASKNGARTEIIAESADLLYHL
;
A
#
# COMPACT_ATOMS: atom_id res chain seq x y z
N MET A 1 -22.79 21.03 -4.37
CA MET A 1 -21.46 20.39 -4.23
C MET A 1 -21.38 19.68 -2.88
N PRO A 2 -20.82 18.47 -2.80
CA PRO A 2 -20.69 17.75 -1.53
C PRO A 2 -19.69 18.46 -0.58
N PRO A 3 -19.85 18.37 0.75
CA PRO A 3 -18.94 18.94 1.75
C PRO A 3 -17.50 18.42 1.64
N ALA A 4 -16.54 19.19 2.15
CA ALA A 4 -15.10 18.91 1.98
C ALA A 4 -14.67 17.53 2.49
N ARG A 5 -15.26 17.03 3.58
CA ARG A 5 -15.00 15.68 4.10
C ARG A 5 -15.48 14.59 3.13
N GLU A 6 -16.68 14.72 2.57
CA GLU A 6 -17.21 13.77 1.58
C GLU A 6 -16.40 13.77 0.28
N ARG A 7 -15.88 14.94 -0.14
CA ARG A 7 -14.94 15.02 -1.27
C ARG A 7 -13.63 14.28 -0.98
N SER A 8 -13.06 14.47 0.22
CA SER A 8 -11.82 13.81 0.61
C SER A 8 -11.98 12.29 0.67
N THR A 9 -13.09 11.79 1.20
CA THR A 9 -13.38 10.35 1.22
C THR A 9 -13.55 9.79 -0.18
N ARG A 10 -14.26 10.51 -1.07
CA ARG A 10 -14.44 10.08 -2.46
C ARG A 10 -13.10 9.96 -3.19
N VAL A 11 -12.24 10.97 -3.08
CA VAL A 11 -10.91 10.94 -3.72
C VAL A 11 -10.05 9.80 -3.17
N ALA A 12 -10.11 9.54 -1.86
CA ALA A 12 -9.39 8.41 -1.27
C ALA A 12 -9.86 7.07 -1.87
N HIS A 13 -11.17 6.85 -1.99
CA HIS A 13 -11.70 5.63 -2.62
C HIS A 13 -11.25 5.50 -4.07
N GLU A 14 -11.32 6.59 -4.86
CA GLU A 14 -10.86 6.60 -6.26
C GLU A 14 -9.38 6.21 -6.39
N ILE A 15 -8.53 6.63 -5.45
CA ILE A 15 -7.10 6.28 -5.43
C ILE A 15 -6.88 4.80 -5.08
N PHE A 16 -7.61 4.26 -4.10
CA PHE A 16 -7.48 2.85 -3.73
C PHE A 16 -8.01 1.93 -4.84
N ASP A 17 -9.15 2.24 -5.44
CA ASP A 17 -9.70 1.50 -6.57
C ASP A 17 -8.70 1.48 -7.75
N TRP A 18 -8.06 2.61 -8.02
CA TRP A 18 -7.02 2.72 -9.06
C TRP A 18 -5.77 1.89 -8.73
N LEU A 19 -5.31 1.93 -7.47
CA LEU A 19 -4.16 1.15 -7.03
C LEU A 19 -4.43 -0.35 -7.12
N GLU A 20 -5.60 -0.80 -6.65
CA GLU A 20 -6.04 -2.20 -6.74
C GLU A 20 -6.06 -2.67 -8.19
N ALA A 21 -6.63 -1.87 -9.10
CA ALA A 21 -6.65 -2.18 -10.53
C ALA A 21 -5.24 -2.34 -11.11
N ILE A 22 -4.29 -1.50 -10.71
CA ILE A 22 -2.88 -1.61 -11.13
C ILE A 22 -2.23 -2.89 -10.59
N ILE A 23 -2.44 -3.21 -9.31
CA ILE A 23 -1.89 -4.41 -8.68
C ILE A 23 -2.46 -5.66 -9.36
N ALA A 24 -3.76 -5.70 -9.60
CA ALA A 24 -4.44 -6.78 -10.32
C ALA A 24 -3.89 -6.94 -11.74
N ARG A 25 -3.72 -5.83 -12.48
CA ARG A 25 -3.13 -5.85 -13.82
C ARG A 25 -1.70 -6.40 -13.80
N ARG A 26 -0.86 -5.94 -12.88
CA ARG A 26 0.53 -6.43 -12.75
C ARG A 26 0.62 -7.89 -12.31
N LYS A 27 -0.35 -8.37 -11.52
CA LYS A 27 -0.49 -9.79 -11.18
C LYS A 27 -0.86 -10.65 -12.38
N ALA A 28 -1.67 -10.12 -13.30
CA ALA A 28 -2.07 -10.83 -14.52
C ALA A 28 -0.97 -10.79 -15.60
N GLU A 29 -0.48 -9.60 -15.94
CA GLU A 29 0.41 -9.36 -17.08
C GLU A 29 1.88 -9.68 -16.79
N ARG A 30 2.29 -9.68 -15.51
CA ARG A 30 3.67 -9.96 -15.06
C ARG A 30 4.75 -9.16 -15.81
N PRO A 31 4.64 -7.82 -15.90
CA PRO A 31 5.65 -7.00 -16.58
C PRO A 31 7.04 -7.13 -15.92
N GLU A 32 8.08 -7.22 -16.75
CA GLU A 32 9.47 -7.27 -16.30
C GLU A 32 9.85 -6.01 -15.51
N GLY A 33 10.69 -6.17 -14.49
CA GLY A 33 11.14 -5.07 -13.62
C GLY A 33 10.10 -4.55 -12.63
N SER A 34 8.86 -5.05 -12.65
CA SER A 34 7.85 -4.65 -11.67
C SER A 34 8.06 -5.32 -10.31
N TYR A 35 8.09 -4.51 -9.26
CA TYR A 35 8.12 -5.00 -7.87
C TYR A 35 6.91 -5.89 -7.54
N THR A 36 5.71 -5.51 -7.99
CA THR A 36 4.49 -6.32 -7.81
C THR A 36 4.63 -7.69 -8.47
N THR A 37 5.25 -7.77 -9.65
CA THR A 37 5.53 -9.03 -10.33
C THR A 37 6.50 -9.89 -9.53
N TYR A 38 7.56 -9.30 -8.97
CA TYR A 38 8.49 -9.99 -8.08
C TYR A 38 7.78 -10.56 -6.84
N LEU A 39 6.94 -9.77 -6.16
CA LEU A 39 6.20 -10.23 -4.98
C LEU A 39 5.31 -11.44 -5.30
N PHE A 40 4.52 -11.36 -6.36
CA PHE A 40 3.66 -12.47 -6.75
C PHE A 40 4.41 -13.66 -7.36
N ALA A 41 5.64 -13.49 -7.83
CA ALA A 41 6.49 -14.60 -8.25
C ALA A 41 7.14 -15.29 -7.03
N ALA A 42 7.49 -14.52 -6.00
CA ALA A 42 8.03 -15.04 -4.74
C ALA A 42 6.97 -15.71 -3.85
N GLY A 43 5.69 -15.34 -4.02
CA GLY A 43 4.56 -16.00 -3.36
C GLY A 43 4.16 -15.38 -2.02
N GLN A 44 3.19 -16.03 -1.37
CA GLN A 44 2.48 -15.48 -0.21
C GLN A 44 3.40 -15.19 0.98
N ASP A 45 4.35 -16.07 1.28
CA ASP A 45 5.27 -15.89 2.41
C ASP A 45 6.10 -14.61 2.28
N LYS A 46 6.52 -14.26 1.05
CA LYS A 46 7.26 -13.03 0.79
C LYS A 46 6.38 -11.78 1.00
N ILE A 47 5.12 -11.84 0.60
CA ILE A 47 4.14 -10.77 0.78
C ILE A 47 3.86 -10.59 2.28
N LEU A 48 3.56 -11.67 3.00
CA LEU A 48 3.30 -11.64 4.45
C LEU A 48 4.50 -11.13 5.24
N LYS A 49 5.73 -11.47 4.81
CA LYS A 49 6.94 -10.90 5.41
C LYS A 49 6.96 -9.37 5.30
N LYS A 50 6.62 -8.81 4.13
CA LYS A 50 6.54 -7.36 3.92
C LYS A 50 5.45 -6.73 4.78
N VAL A 51 4.26 -7.33 4.83
CA VAL A 51 3.19 -6.85 5.74
C VAL A 51 3.68 -6.79 7.18
N GLY A 52 4.37 -7.82 7.68
CA GLY A 52 4.92 -7.82 9.04
C GLY A 52 6.01 -6.76 9.27
N GLU A 53 6.86 -6.52 8.27
CA GLU A 53 7.88 -5.47 8.27
C GLU A 53 7.24 -4.07 8.39
N GLU A 54 6.30 -3.74 7.50
CA GLU A 54 5.65 -2.43 7.49
C GLU A 54 4.78 -2.16 8.72
N VAL A 55 4.16 -3.21 9.29
CA VAL A 55 3.46 -3.08 10.58
C VAL A 55 4.43 -2.67 11.68
N ALA A 56 5.60 -3.33 11.77
CA ALA A 56 6.60 -3.03 12.79
C ALA A 56 7.17 -1.61 12.60
N GLU A 57 7.46 -1.22 11.37
CA GLU A 57 7.97 0.12 11.04
C GLU A 57 6.93 1.21 11.34
N THR A 58 5.66 0.99 10.98
CA THR A 58 4.56 1.90 11.32
C THR A 58 4.43 2.10 12.85
N ILE A 59 4.54 1.02 13.63
CA ILE A 59 4.52 1.09 15.11
C ILE A 59 5.68 1.92 15.62
N VAL A 60 6.90 1.70 15.11
CA VAL A 60 8.11 2.43 15.51
C VAL A 60 7.99 3.91 15.16
N ALA A 61 7.57 4.23 13.94
CA ALA A 61 7.34 5.59 13.47
C ALA A 61 6.32 6.33 14.36
N SER A 62 5.23 5.65 14.72
CA SER A 62 4.22 6.17 15.67
C SER A 62 4.82 6.43 17.04
N LYS A 63 5.55 5.47 17.61
CA LYS A 63 6.23 5.59 18.91
C LYS A 63 7.25 6.72 18.94
N ASN A 64 7.87 7.05 17.80
CA ASN A 64 8.84 8.14 17.68
C ASN A 64 8.20 9.51 17.36
N GLY A 65 6.88 9.57 17.11
CA GLY A 65 6.21 10.81 16.69
C GLY A 65 6.66 11.32 15.33
N ALA A 66 7.27 10.47 14.50
CA ALA A 66 7.84 10.83 13.22
C ALA A 66 6.76 10.89 12.14
N ARG A 67 6.07 12.03 12.02
CA ARG A 67 4.91 12.19 11.11
C ARG A 67 5.18 11.76 9.67
N THR A 68 6.36 12.05 9.13
CA THR A 68 6.71 11.69 7.75
C THR A 68 6.84 10.17 7.60
N GLU A 69 7.49 9.50 8.56
CA GLU A 69 7.62 8.04 8.58
C GLU A 69 6.25 7.39 8.76
N ILE A 70 5.41 7.91 9.67
CA ILE A 70 4.04 7.40 9.84
C ILE A 70 3.28 7.38 8.50
N ILE A 71 3.38 8.45 7.71
CA ILE A 71 2.72 8.53 6.40
C ILE A 71 3.33 7.54 5.42
N ALA A 72 4.67 7.41 5.40
CA ALA A 72 5.37 6.51 4.50
C ALA A 72 5.04 5.04 4.81
N GLU A 73 5.22 4.59 6.05
CA GLU A 73 5.02 3.18 6.41
C GLU A 73 3.55 2.79 6.40
N SER A 74 2.64 3.74 6.67
CA SER A 74 1.20 3.47 6.47
C SER A 74 0.87 3.26 4.99
N ALA A 75 1.51 3.99 4.08
CA ALA A 75 1.30 3.82 2.65
C ALA A 75 1.87 2.49 2.16
N ASP A 76 3.06 2.09 2.64
CA ASP A 76 3.66 0.81 2.25
C ASP A 76 2.89 -0.38 2.84
N LEU A 77 2.45 -0.26 4.10
CA LEU A 77 1.55 -1.24 4.71
C LEU A 77 0.25 -1.41 3.91
N LEU A 78 -0.40 -0.32 3.52
CA LEU A 78 -1.64 -0.37 2.73
C LEU A 78 -1.40 -0.93 1.32
N TYR A 79 -0.23 -0.72 0.73
CA TYR A 79 0.15 -1.30 -0.55
C TYR A 79 0.31 -2.83 -0.48
N HIS A 80 0.76 -3.34 0.67
CA HIS A 80 1.05 -4.75 0.89
C HIS A 80 -0.15 -5.59 1.39
N LEU A 81 -1.25 -4.98 1.81
CA LEU A 81 -2.52 -5.63 2.23
C LEU A 81 -3.34 -6.14 1.04
#